data_AF-A0A7S1T1A1-F1
#
_entry.id   AF-A0A7S1T1A1-F1
#
_cell.length_a   1.000
_cell.length_b   1.000
_cell.length_c   1.000
_cell.angle_alpha   90.00
_cell.angle_beta   90.00
_cell.angle_gamma   90.00
#
_symmetry.space_group_name_H-M   'P 1'
#
loop_
_entity.id
_entity.type
_entity.pdbx_description
1 polymer ?
#
loop_
_entity_poly.entity_id
_entity_poly.type
_entity_poly.pdbx_seq_one_letter_code
_entity_poly.pdbx_strand_id
1 'polypeptide(L)'
;MALTQLAAGVPVDVMPGAGDPATASLPQQPLHRCLLPGAAGFPTVTRATNPHAFQVGGVSFLGSSGQTVDDIFKFSTCDDRLDIMAATLEWRHLSPTSPDTLPTFPFEDRDPFILTEAPHCYFVGNQPSFATRVVKGPDGRAVRLVCVPKFSESGDIVLVNLR
;
A
#
# COMPACT_ATOMS: atom_id res chain seq x y z
N MET A 1 0.25 -22.78 -5.31
CA MET A 1 -1.02 -23.27 -5.88
C MET A 1 -2.11 -22.21 -5.86
N ALA A 2 -2.44 -21.59 -4.72
CA ALA A 2 -3.51 -20.58 -4.65
C ALA A 2 -3.30 -19.36 -5.58
N LEU A 3 -2.11 -18.75 -5.58
CA LEU A 3 -1.81 -17.61 -6.46
C LEU A 3 -1.94 -17.97 -7.95
N THR A 4 -1.51 -19.17 -8.36
CA THR A 4 -1.63 -19.65 -9.74
C THR A 4 -3.10 -19.82 -10.15
N GLN A 5 -3.96 -20.27 -9.24
CA GLN A 5 -5.39 -20.41 -9.50
C GLN A 5 -6.05 -19.04 -9.65
N LEU A 6 -5.70 -18.07 -8.80
CA LEU A 6 -6.18 -16.69 -8.92
C LEU A 6 -5.73 -16.07 -10.24
N ALA A 7 -4.43 -16.20 -10.56
CA ALA A 7 -3.86 -15.71 -11.81
C ALA A 7 -4.57 -16.25 -13.06
N ALA A 8 -5.03 -17.50 -13.03
CA ALA A 8 -5.76 -18.07 -14.16
C ALA A 8 -7.18 -17.49 -14.35
N GLY A 9 -7.79 -16.93 -13.30
CA GLY A 9 -9.17 -16.44 -13.32
C GLY A 9 -9.34 -14.92 -13.33
N VAL A 10 -8.42 -14.18 -12.72
CA VAL A 10 -8.53 -12.71 -12.54
C VAL A 10 -7.15 -12.03 -12.64
N PRO A 11 -7.10 -10.73 -13.00
CA PRO A 11 -5.90 -9.92 -12.81
C PRO A 11 -5.50 -9.85 -11.32
N VAL A 12 -4.21 -10.00 -11.04
CA VAL A 12 -3.65 -10.00 -9.68
C VAL A 12 -2.38 -9.15 -9.65
N ASP A 13 -2.37 -8.15 -8.77
CA ASP A 13 -1.17 -7.39 -8.43
C ASP A 13 -0.59 -7.92 -7.11
N VAL A 14 0.68 -8.33 -7.13
CA VAL A 14 1.39 -8.85 -5.95
C VAL A 14 2.41 -7.82 -5.48
N MET A 15 2.22 -7.28 -4.27
CA MET A 15 3.12 -6.34 -3.63
C MET A 15 4.01 -7.04 -2.60
N PRO A 16 5.31 -6.68 -2.48
CA PRO A 16 6.17 -7.15 -1.39
C PRO A 16 5.83 -6.45 -0.07
N GLY A 17 6.02 -7.15 1.05
CA GLY A 17 5.98 -6.62 2.41
C GLY A 17 7.34 -6.71 3.13
N ALA A 18 7.36 -6.34 4.42
CA ALA A 18 8.58 -6.26 5.22
C ALA A 18 9.29 -7.61 5.42
N GLY A 19 8.54 -8.71 5.45
CA GLY A 19 9.06 -10.06 5.63
C GLY A 19 9.35 -10.82 4.34
N ASP A 20 9.11 -10.20 3.19
CA ASP A 20 9.27 -10.88 1.90
C ASP A 20 10.73 -10.82 1.40
N PRO A 21 11.15 -11.77 0.54
CA PRO A 21 12.46 -11.76 -0.11
C PRO A 21 12.54 -10.69 -1.21
N ALA A 22 12.41 -9.43 -0.81
CA ALA A 22 12.58 -8.21 -1.58
C ALA A 22 13.61 -7.29 -0.88
N THR A 23 13.86 -6.11 -1.43
CA THR A 23 14.68 -5.11 -0.72
C THR A 23 14.01 -4.74 0.60
N ALA A 24 14.80 -4.61 1.68
CA ALA A 24 14.28 -4.19 2.98
C ALA A 24 13.90 -2.69 2.99
N SER A 25 14.64 -1.88 2.24
CA SER A 25 14.38 -0.45 2.12
C SER A 25 13.21 -0.16 1.20
N LEU A 26 12.45 0.89 1.53
CA LEU A 26 11.44 1.46 0.64
C LEU A 26 12.09 2.36 -0.43
N PRO A 27 11.44 2.53 -1.60
CA PRO A 27 10.41 1.67 -2.16
C PRO A 27 10.95 0.25 -2.42
N GLN A 28 10.21 -0.77 -2.00
CA GLN A 28 10.59 -2.16 -2.24
C GLN A 28 10.37 -2.52 -3.72
N GLN A 29 11.38 -3.16 -4.31
CA GLN A 29 11.32 -3.63 -5.70
C GLN A 29 10.38 -4.85 -5.84
N PRO A 30 9.81 -5.09 -7.03
CA PRO A 30 8.92 -6.21 -7.25
C PRO A 30 9.58 -7.57 -6.97
N LEU A 31 8.79 -8.53 -6.51
CA LEU A 31 9.27 -9.89 -6.28
C LEU A 31 9.86 -10.49 -7.56
N HIS A 32 10.98 -11.20 -7.41
CA HIS A 32 11.60 -11.87 -8.54
C HIS A 32 10.70 -13.01 -9.08
N ARG A 33 10.64 -13.19 -10.40
CA ARG A 33 9.75 -14.18 -11.05
C ARG A 33 9.98 -15.61 -10.54
N CYS A 34 11.21 -15.96 -10.15
CA CYS A 34 11.52 -17.30 -9.65
C CYS A 34 10.78 -17.65 -8.36
N LEU A 35 10.34 -16.65 -7.58
CA LEU A 35 9.60 -16.84 -6.33
C LEU A 35 8.12 -17.17 -6.56
N LEU A 36 7.61 -16.95 -7.78
CA LEU A 36 6.20 -17.14 -8.14
C LEU A 36 6.05 -18.22 -9.23
N PRO A 37 6.52 -19.46 -9.01
CA PRO A 37 6.45 -20.52 -10.00
C PRO A 37 4.98 -20.80 -10.39
N GLY A 38 4.74 -21.01 -11.68
CA GLY A 38 3.41 -21.15 -12.26
C GLY A 38 2.70 -19.81 -12.48
N ALA A 39 2.53 -18.99 -11.43
CA ALA A 39 1.82 -17.72 -11.53
C ALA A 39 2.53 -16.71 -12.46
N ALA A 40 3.86 -16.67 -12.42
CA ALA A 40 4.63 -15.74 -13.25
C ALA A 40 4.55 -16.00 -14.76
N GLY A 41 3.97 -17.13 -15.19
CA GLY A 41 3.68 -17.41 -16.60
C GLY A 41 2.41 -16.74 -17.12
N PHE A 42 1.54 -16.26 -16.23
CA PHE A 42 0.27 -15.63 -16.61
C PHE A 42 0.44 -14.14 -16.87
N PRO A 43 -0.16 -13.60 -17.95
CA PRO A 43 -0.12 -12.15 -18.24
C PRO A 43 -0.98 -11.33 -17.28
N THR A 44 -1.85 -11.98 -16.50
CA THR A 44 -2.73 -11.40 -15.50
C THR A 44 -2.02 -11.11 -14.17
N VAL A 45 -0.75 -11.51 -14.00
CA VAL A 45 0.01 -11.27 -12.77
C VAL A 45 0.95 -10.09 -12.94
N THR A 46 0.65 -9.00 -12.23
CA THR A 46 1.56 -7.87 -12.07
C THR A 46 2.39 -8.08 -10.80
N ARG A 47 3.70 -7.94 -10.91
CA ARG A 47 4.59 -7.87 -9.76
C ARG A 47 4.80 -6.38 -9.48
N ALA A 48 4.15 -5.90 -8.43
CA ALA A 48 4.11 -4.50 -8.06
C ALA A 48 5.26 -4.13 -7.11
N THR A 49 5.53 -2.83 -6.99
CA THR A 49 6.41 -2.26 -5.97
C THR A 49 5.66 -2.08 -4.64
N ASN A 50 6.36 -1.71 -3.58
CA ASN A 50 5.75 -1.17 -2.37
C ASN A 50 6.43 0.16 -2.00
N PRO A 51 5.74 1.30 -1.98
CA PRO A 51 4.31 1.49 -2.28
C PRO A 51 3.91 1.17 -3.72
N HIS A 52 2.61 1.00 -3.97
CA HIS A 52 2.02 0.73 -5.28
C HIS A 52 0.93 1.73 -5.63
N ALA A 53 0.92 2.20 -6.88
CA ALA A 53 -0.09 3.10 -7.42
C ALA A 53 -0.65 2.51 -8.72
N PHE A 54 -1.97 2.48 -8.85
CA PHE A 54 -2.65 1.90 -10.00
C PHE A 54 -4.04 2.52 -10.20
N GLN A 55 -4.70 2.21 -11.32
CA GLN A 55 -6.04 2.71 -11.64
C GLN A 55 -6.94 1.57 -12.11
N VAL A 56 -8.18 1.52 -11.61
CA VAL A 56 -9.20 0.56 -12.02
C VAL A 56 -10.50 1.29 -12.30
N GLY A 57 -11.03 1.16 -13.52
CA GLY A 57 -12.33 1.76 -13.88
C GLY A 57 -12.38 3.28 -13.69
N GLY A 58 -11.26 3.98 -13.90
CA GLY A 58 -11.16 5.43 -13.68
C GLY A 58 -10.82 5.84 -12.24
N VAL A 59 -10.90 4.93 -11.27
CA VAL A 59 -10.60 5.20 -9.86
C VAL A 59 -9.11 4.94 -9.58
N SER A 60 -8.39 5.95 -9.08
CA SER A 60 -6.98 5.84 -8.72
C SER A 60 -6.79 5.30 -7.30
N PHE A 61 -5.87 4.35 -7.17
CA PHE A 61 -5.49 3.69 -5.94
C PHE A 61 -4.02 3.96 -5.63
N LEU A 62 -3.73 4.14 -4.35
CA LEU A 62 -2.39 4.21 -3.80
C LEU A 62 -2.37 3.39 -2.52
N GLY A 63 -1.31 2.64 -2.28
CA GLY A 63 -1.17 1.99 -0.99
C GLY A 63 0.19 1.40 -0.71
N SER A 64 0.38 1.01 0.54
CA SER A 64 1.60 0.38 1.06
C SER A 64 1.29 -0.92 1.78
N SER A 65 2.32 -1.74 1.99
CA SER A 65 2.18 -3.02 2.71
C SER A 65 2.16 -2.87 4.25
N GLY A 66 1.96 -1.67 4.79
CA GLY A 66 1.79 -1.40 6.23
C GLY A 66 2.91 -0.61 6.87
N GLN A 67 4.16 -0.78 6.41
CA GLN A 67 5.34 -0.27 7.11
C GLN A 67 5.31 1.24 7.40
N THR A 68 4.78 2.03 6.47
CA THR A 68 4.75 3.49 6.58
C THR A 68 3.92 3.96 7.78
N VAL A 69 2.70 3.43 7.92
CA VAL A 69 1.80 3.78 9.04
C VAL A 69 2.25 3.12 10.34
N ASP A 70 2.77 1.88 10.27
CA ASP A 70 3.31 1.19 11.44
C ASP A 70 4.50 1.91 12.05
N ASP A 71 5.34 2.52 11.22
CA ASP A 71 6.50 3.26 11.70
C ASP A 71 6.08 4.57 12.38
N ILE A 72 5.20 5.36 11.76
CA ILE A 72 4.65 6.58 12.39
C ILE A 72 3.95 6.24 13.72
N PHE A 73 3.20 5.14 13.78
CA PHE A 73 2.51 4.71 14.99
C PHE A 73 3.47 4.47 16.17
N LYS A 74 4.65 3.89 15.92
CA LYS A 74 5.65 3.65 16.98
C LYS A 74 6.19 4.94 17.61
N PHE A 75 6.18 6.04 16.87
CA PHE A 75 6.83 7.29 17.26
C PHE A 75 5.85 8.47 17.40
N SER A 76 4.54 8.20 17.44
CA SER A 76 3.51 9.22 17.63
C SER A 76 2.62 8.90 18.83
N THR A 77 1.89 9.91 19.31
CA THR A 77 0.84 9.74 20.32
C THR A 77 -0.53 9.42 19.69
N CYS A 78 -0.56 9.05 18.40
CA CYS A 78 -1.78 8.81 17.65
C CYS A 78 -2.18 7.33 17.76
N ASP A 79 -3.33 7.07 18.39
CA ASP A 79 -3.81 5.71 18.60
C ASP A 79 -4.58 5.14 17.38
N ASP A 80 -5.14 6.00 16.53
CA ASP A 80 -5.91 5.59 15.35
C ASP A 80 -5.06 5.59 14.08
N ARG A 81 -5.05 4.44 13.39
CA ARG A 81 -4.36 4.26 12.10
C ARG A 81 -4.97 5.12 10.99
N LEU A 82 -6.28 5.35 11.02
CA LEU A 82 -6.93 6.22 10.04
C LEU A 82 -6.53 7.68 10.20
N ASP A 83 -6.24 8.13 11.42
CA ASP A 83 -5.73 9.47 11.70
C ASP A 83 -4.31 9.65 11.19
N ILE A 84 -3.44 8.65 11.41
CA ILE A 84 -2.10 8.62 10.81
C ILE A 84 -2.19 8.68 9.28
N MET A 85 -3.05 7.84 8.67
CA MET A 85 -3.26 7.85 7.21
C MET A 85 -3.74 9.22 6.71
N ALA A 86 -4.69 9.85 7.39
CA ALA A 86 -5.17 11.19 7.05
C ALA A 86 -4.05 12.22 7.14
N ALA A 87 -3.22 12.15 8.19
CA ALA A 87 -2.08 13.04 8.37
C ALA A 87 -1.05 12.88 7.24
N THR A 88 -0.75 11.65 6.78
CA THR A 88 0.16 11.46 5.63
C THR A 88 -0.35 12.09 4.33
N LEU A 89 -1.68 12.18 4.14
CA LEU A 89 -2.26 12.91 3.01
C LEU A 89 -2.13 14.43 3.19
N GLU A 90 -2.37 14.93 4.40
CA GLU A 90 -2.23 16.35 4.75
C GLU A 90 -0.79 16.84 4.57
N TRP A 91 0.19 16.06 5.04
CA TRP A 91 1.62 16.33 4.87
C TRP A 91 2.10 16.11 3.44
N ARG A 92 1.26 15.51 2.59
CA ARG A 92 1.60 15.10 1.23
C ARG A 92 2.85 14.21 1.17
N HIS A 93 3.01 13.33 2.16
CA HIS A 93 4.19 12.47 2.27
C HIS A 93 3.82 11.11 2.85
N LEU A 94 4.06 10.04 2.09
CA LEU A 94 3.68 8.68 2.50
C LEU A 94 4.50 8.14 3.67
N SER A 95 5.78 8.54 3.78
CA SER A 95 6.72 7.97 4.74
C SER A 95 7.60 9.06 5.38
N PRO A 96 7.02 10.00 6.15
CA PRO A 96 7.73 11.16 6.70
C PRO A 96 8.83 10.79 7.70
N THR A 97 8.82 9.55 8.20
CA THR A 97 9.82 9.01 9.12
C THR A 97 11.01 8.36 8.40
N SER A 98 11.00 8.31 7.06
CA SER A 98 12.14 7.93 6.24
C SER A 98 13.05 9.14 6.00
N PRO A 99 14.39 9.00 6.04
CA PRO A 99 15.16 7.77 6.25
C PRO A 99 15.41 7.39 7.72
N ASP A 100 15.02 8.25 8.68
CA ASP A 100 15.51 8.19 10.07
C ASP A 100 15.16 6.90 10.81
N THR A 101 13.90 6.44 10.72
CA THR A 101 13.44 5.22 11.42
C THR A 101 12.96 4.12 10.47
N LEU A 102 12.50 4.48 9.28
CA LEU A 102 12.13 3.51 8.23
C LEU A 102 13.15 3.54 7.09
N PRO A 103 13.89 2.44 6.85
CA PRO A 103 14.93 2.39 5.83
C PRO A 103 14.39 2.72 4.44
N THR A 104 15.06 3.65 3.76
CA THR A 104 14.76 4.03 2.37
C THR A 104 16.02 4.00 1.52
N PHE A 105 15.83 3.76 0.23
CA PHE A 105 16.90 3.96 -0.75
C PHE A 105 17.22 5.46 -0.87
N PRO A 106 18.50 5.85 -0.93
CA PRO A 106 18.89 7.26 -1.05
C PRO A 106 18.68 7.75 -2.48
N PHE A 107 17.56 8.41 -2.74
CA PHE A 107 17.33 9.09 -4.02
C PHE A 107 17.96 10.48 -4.01
N GLU A 108 18.72 10.83 -5.05
CA GLU A 108 19.41 12.12 -5.14
C GLU A 108 18.50 13.23 -5.69
N ASP A 109 17.75 12.94 -6.76
CA ASP A 109 17.03 13.98 -7.53
C ASP A 109 15.59 14.21 -7.07
N ARG A 110 14.96 13.21 -6.44
CA ARG A 110 13.54 13.26 -6.07
C ARG A 110 13.22 12.36 -4.89
N ASP A 111 12.28 12.79 -4.06
CA ASP A 111 11.70 11.93 -3.04
C ASP A 111 10.50 11.15 -3.61
N PRO A 112 10.51 9.81 -3.64
CA PRO A 112 9.42 9.00 -4.18
C PRO A 112 8.16 8.98 -3.29
N PHE A 113 8.22 9.47 -2.05
CA PHE A 113 7.10 9.44 -1.11
C PHE A 113 6.26 10.72 -1.11
N ILE A 114 6.72 11.77 -1.81
CA ILE A 114 5.94 13.00 -2.00
C ILE A 114 4.71 12.72 -2.86
N LEU A 115 3.54 13.09 -2.35
CA LEU A 115 2.26 12.97 -3.05
C LEU A 115 2.06 14.16 -3.99
N THR A 116 2.21 13.91 -5.29
CA THR A 116 1.92 14.90 -6.33
C THR A 116 0.42 15.13 -6.52
N GLU A 117 -0.38 14.08 -6.36
CA GLU A 117 -1.84 14.09 -6.50
C GLU A 117 -2.50 13.26 -5.40
N ALA A 118 -3.72 13.64 -5.01
CA ALA A 118 -4.51 12.87 -4.06
C ALA A 118 -5.18 11.67 -4.77
N PRO A 119 -4.98 10.42 -4.30
CA PRO A 119 -5.66 9.26 -4.87
C PRO A 119 -7.16 9.28 -4.52
N HIS A 120 -7.98 8.53 -5.26
CA HIS A 120 -9.38 8.33 -4.86
C HIS A 120 -9.50 7.35 -3.68
N CYS A 121 -8.63 6.34 -3.65
CA CYS A 121 -8.52 5.37 -2.56
C CYS A 121 -7.08 5.25 -2.08
N TYR A 122 -6.85 5.45 -0.79
CA TYR A 122 -5.57 5.22 -0.12
C TYR A 122 -5.71 4.05 0.85
N PHE A 123 -5.00 2.95 0.60
CA PHE A 123 -5.05 1.76 1.42
C PHE A 123 -3.71 1.45 2.08
N VAL A 124 -3.75 0.82 3.25
CA VAL A 124 -2.56 0.37 3.98
C VAL A 124 -2.79 -1.06 4.44
N GLY A 125 -1.87 -1.94 4.06
CA GLY A 125 -1.89 -3.37 4.39
C GLY A 125 -1.51 -3.70 5.81
N ASN A 126 -1.74 -4.96 6.20
CA ASN A 126 -1.28 -5.57 7.46
C ASN A 126 -1.66 -4.79 8.72
N GLN A 127 -2.81 -4.11 8.72
CA GLN A 127 -3.29 -3.38 9.88
C GLN A 127 -3.93 -4.31 10.92
N PRO A 128 -3.99 -3.92 12.22
CA PRO A 128 -4.52 -4.80 13.28
C PRO A 128 -5.99 -5.15 13.12
N SER A 129 -6.78 -4.28 12.49
CA SER A 129 -8.20 -4.49 12.23
C SER A 129 -8.63 -3.74 10.96
N PHE A 130 -9.77 -4.15 10.40
CA PHE A 130 -10.38 -3.42 9.30
C PHE A 130 -10.94 -2.08 9.79
N ALA A 131 -10.61 -1.01 9.08
CA ALA A 131 -11.17 0.31 9.32
C ALA A 131 -11.22 1.11 8.01
N THR A 132 -12.20 2.01 7.88
CA THR A 132 -12.32 2.84 6.69
C THR A 132 -12.97 4.18 7.01
N ARG A 133 -12.52 5.25 6.33
CA ARG A 133 -13.05 6.61 6.48
C ARG A 133 -12.91 7.38 5.17
N VAL A 134 -13.87 8.25 4.87
CA VAL A 134 -13.71 9.24 3.79
C VAL A 134 -13.22 10.53 4.40
N VAL A 135 -12.11 11.05 3.89
CA VAL A 135 -11.59 12.38 4.22
C VAL A 135 -11.79 13.31 3.03
N LYS A 136 -11.96 14.61 3.30
CA LYS A 136 -12.12 15.63 2.26
C LYS A 136 -10.98 16.63 2.35
N GLY A 137 -10.34 16.90 1.22
CA GLY A 137 -9.36 17.96 1.10
C GLY A 137 -10.01 19.35 1.00
N PRO A 138 -9.21 20.43 1.06
CA PRO A 138 -9.69 21.80 0.92
C PRO A 138 -10.45 22.06 -0.38
N ASP A 139 -10.05 21.39 -1.46
CA ASP A 139 -10.67 21.51 -2.79
C ASP A 139 -11.97 20.69 -2.93
N GLY A 140 -12.47 20.12 -1.83
CA GLY A 140 -13.65 19.25 -1.81
C GLY A 140 -13.43 17.84 -2.35
N ARG A 141 -12.24 17.52 -2.87
CA ARG A 141 -11.85 16.16 -3.30
C ARG A 141 -11.89 15.20 -2.12
N ALA A 142 -12.58 14.08 -2.30
CA ALA A 142 -12.73 13.05 -1.29
C ALA A 142 -11.75 11.90 -1.54
N VAL A 143 -11.10 11.42 -0.47
CA VAL A 143 -10.22 10.24 -0.48
C VAL A 143 -10.79 9.21 0.47
N ARG A 144 -10.94 7.98 0.00
CA ARG A 144 -11.31 6.82 0.82
C ARG A 144 -10.04 6.22 1.45
N LEU A 145 -9.95 6.26 2.77
CA LEU A 145 -8.93 5.57 3.55
C LEU A 145 -9.39 4.13 3.85
N VAL A 146 -8.48 3.16 3.70
CA VAL A 146 -8.76 1.75 3.98
C VAL A 146 -7.59 1.10 4.73
N CYS A 147 -7.82 0.71 5.97
CA CYS A 147 -6.93 -0.20 6.70
C CYS A 147 -7.32 -1.64 6.34
N VAL A 148 -6.44 -2.33 5.62
CA VAL A 148 -6.64 -3.74 5.24
C VAL A 148 -6.08 -4.60 6.37
N PRO A 149 -6.90 -5.44 7.03
CA PRO A 149 -6.44 -6.24 8.15
C PRO A 149 -5.47 -7.33 7.70
N LYS A 150 -4.64 -7.81 8.62
CA LYS A 150 -3.76 -8.94 8.38
C LYS A 150 -4.59 -10.23 8.21
N PHE A 151 -4.63 -10.76 6.98
CA PHE A 151 -5.45 -11.93 6.64
C PHE A 151 -5.11 -13.17 7.48
N SER A 152 -3.84 -13.39 7.81
CA SER A 152 -3.41 -14.57 8.59
C SER A 152 -3.97 -14.61 10.02
N GLU A 153 -4.44 -13.47 10.54
CA GLU A 153 -5.01 -13.34 11.88
C GLU A 153 -6.54 -13.18 11.83
N SER A 154 -7.04 -12.40 10.87
CA SER A 154 -8.47 -12.06 10.76
C SER A 154 -9.28 -12.98 9.85
N GLY A 155 -8.67 -13.51 8.78
CA GLY A 155 -9.39 -14.16 7.68
C GLY A 155 -10.19 -13.20 6.78
N ASP A 156 -10.02 -11.89 6.96
CA ASP A 156 -10.84 -10.87 6.29
C ASP A 156 -10.26 -10.44 4.94
N ILE A 157 -11.15 -10.23 3.97
CA ILE A 157 -10.83 -9.64 2.66
C ILE A 157 -11.68 -8.38 2.49
N VAL A 158 -11.07 -7.31 1.98
CA VAL A 158 -11.76 -6.03 1.75
C VAL A 158 -12.19 -5.92 0.29
N LEU A 159 -13.49 -5.71 0.07
CA LEU A 159 -14.06 -5.43 -1.25
C LEU A 159 -14.41 -3.95 -1.36
N VAL A 160 -13.82 -3.27 -2.34
CA VAL A 160 -14.10 -1.86 -2.62
C VAL A 160 -15.03 -1.75 -3.81
N ASN A 161 -16.23 -1.20 -3.60
CA ASN A 161 -17.13 -0.86 -4.69
C ASN A 161 -16.63 0.39 -5.43
N LEU A 162 -16.54 0.32 -6.76
CA LEU A 162 -16.08 1.41 -7.62
C LEU A 162 -17.21 2.32 -8.13
N ARG A 163 -18.47 2.06 -7.73
CA ARG A 163 -19.66 2.82 -8.10
C ARG A 163 -20.28 3.52 -6.90
#